data_AF-A0A6P7SKC5-F1
#
_entry.id   AF-A0A6P7SKC5-F1
#
_cell.length_a   1.000
_cell.length_b   1.000
_cell.length_c   1.000
_cell.angle_alpha   90.00
_cell.angle_beta   90.00
_cell.angle_gamma   90.00
#
_symmetry.space_group_name_H-M   'P 1'
#
loop_
_entity.id
_entity.type
_entity.pdbx_description
1 polymer ?
#
loop_
_entity_poly.entity_id
_entity_poly.type
_entity_poly.pdbx_seq_one_letter_code
_entity_poly.pdbx_strand_id
1 'polypeptide(L)'
;MHLIAVLLVFCCISSAKADGENVTSLCEVVAKRTKTNFVRSPVNCQEFFDCRGDLSLSIKMSCGKGTVFSQSLQVCVYRHSGFDDCDRAFYGGKLNDPLCKNDTGLNYDPQDCGRFIPCFDGASYPSMPCQKDLHFSIEHQRCMEPEESNCQLYTS
;
A
#
# COMPACT_ATOMS: atom_id res chain seq x y z
N MET A 1 21.18 -63.93 -2.54
CA MET A 1 22.13 -63.18 -3.40
C MET A 1 21.28 -62.65 -4.56
N HIS A 2 20.93 -61.37 -4.69
CA HIS A 2 21.75 -60.18 -4.53
C HIS A 2 21.00 -59.02 -3.83
N LEU A 3 21.75 -58.31 -2.98
CA LEU A 3 21.49 -56.96 -2.50
C LEU A 3 21.57 -55.98 -3.68
N ILE A 4 20.58 -55.08 -3.83
CA ILE A 4 20.79 -53.76 -4.43
C ILE A 4 20.09 -52.74 -3.52
N ALA A 5 20.87 -52.09 -2.66
CA ALA A 5 20.45 -50.93 -1.91
C ALA A 5 20.51 -49.70 -2.84
N VAL A 6 19.35 -49.24 -3.29
CA VAL A 6 19.25 -47.97 -4.02
C VAL A 6 19.22 -46.85 -2.99
N LEU A 7 20.38 -46.24 -2.76
CA LEU A 7 20.54 -44.97 -2.06
C LEU A 7 19.81 -43.89 -2.88
N LEU A 8 18.53 -43.65 -2.56
CA LEU A 8 17.84 -42.44 -3.00
C LEU A 8 18.45 -41.27 -2.23
N VAL A 9 19.38 -40.60 -2.90
CA VAL A 9 19.80 -39.24 -2.57
C VAL A 9 18.53 -38.38 -2.62
N PHE A 10 17.92 -38.15 -1.45
CA PHE A 10 16.99 -37.04 -1.26
C PHE A 10 17.84 -35.77 -1.43
N CYS A 11 18.03 -35.38 -2.69
CA CYS A 11 18.48 -34.06 -3.05
C CYS A 11 17.47 -33.13 -2.39
N CYS A 12 17.92 -32.38 -1.38
CA CYS A 12 17.19 -31.25 -0.87
C CYS A 12 16.93 -30.33 -2.06
N ILE A 13 15.77 -30.49 -2.69
CA ILE A 13 15.20 -29.46 -3.54
C ILE A 13 14.82 -28.38 -2.54
N SER A 14 15.82 -27.59 -2.15
CA SER A 14 15.58 -26.26 -1.64
C SER A 14 14.82 -25.57 -2.75
N SER A 15 13.49 -25.57 -2.67
CA SER A 15 12.65 -24.75 -3.50
C SER A 15 13.11 -23.32 -3.27
N ALA A 16 13.99 -22.85 -4.16
CA ALA A 16 14.42 -21.49 -4.21
C ALA A 16 13.17 -20.67 -4.48
N LYS A 17 12.61 -20.06 -3.43
CA LYS A 17 11.60 -19.02 -3.59
C LYS A 17 12.34 -17.77 -4.04
N ALA A 18 12.81 -17.78 -5.28
CA ALA A 18 13.27 -16.61 -5.99
C ALA A 18 12.04 -15.93 -6.59
N ASP A 19 11.21 -15.33 -5.72
CA ASP A 19 10.20 -14.38 -6.18
C ASP A 19 10.92 -13.04 -6.33
N GLY A 20 11.57 -12.87 -7.49
CA GLY A 20 12.05 -11.56 -7.92
C GLY A 20 10.83 -10.68 -8.14
N GLU A 21 10.56 -9.80 -7.17
CA GLU A 21 9.55 -8.74 -7.26
C GLU A 21 9.63 -8.06 -8.64
N ASN A 22 8.55 -8.12 -9.42
CA ASN A 22 8.47 -7.38 -10.68
C ASN A 22 8.19 -5.90 -10.34
N VAL A 23 9.24 -5.17 -9.98
CA VAL A 23 9.16 -3.74 -9.60
C VAL A 23 8.52 -2.91 -10.72
N THR A 24 8.74 -3.27 -11.99
CA THR A 24 8.08 -2.64 -13.13
C THR A 24 6.56 -2.71 -13.02
N SER A 25 6.00 -3.87 -12.67
CA SER A 25 4.55 -4.02 -12.46
C SER A 25 4.03 -3.18 -11.29
N LEU A 26 4.80 -3.03 -10.22
CA LEU A 26 4.46 -2.14 -9.09
C LEU A 26 4.49 -0.67 -9.52
N CYS A 27 5.50 -0.30 -10.30
CA CYS A 27 5.65 1.05 -10.85
C CYS A 27 4.55 1.39 -11.87
N GLU A 28 4.06 0.44 -12.67
CA GLU A 28 2.93 0.63 -13.59
C GLU A 28 1.64 1.00 -12.84
N VAL A 29 1.38 0.38 -11.68
CA VAL A 29 0.21 0.69 -10.86
C VAL A 29 0.25 2.14 -10.36
N VAL A 30 1.43 2.63 -9.98
CA VAL A 30 1.58 4.02 -9.51
C VAL A 30 1.73 5.03 -10.64
N ALA A 31 2.23 4.65 -11.82
CA ALA A 31 2.30 5.53 -12.99
C ALA A 31 0.91 5.87 -13.56
N LYS A 32 -0.09 5.01 -13.35
CA LYS A 32 -1.50 5.34 -13.59
C LYS A 32 -2.02 6.45 -12.66
N ARG A 33 -1.34 6.70 -11.53
CA ARG A 33 -1.63 7.81 -10.62
C ARG A 33 -0.91 9.02 -11.16
N THR A 34 -1.64 10.07 -11.52
CA THR A 34 -0.98 11.32 -11.87
C THR A 34 -0.19 11.81 -10.65
N LYS A 35 1.15 11.76 -10.71
CA LYS A 35 2.15 12.39 -9.82
C LYS A 35 2.73 11.58 -8.63
N THR A 36 2.48 10.28 -8.46
CA THR A 36 3.20 9.52 -7.40
C THR A 36 4.40 8.79 -7.96
N ASN A 37 5.60 9.13 -7.48
CA ASN A 37 6.86 8.55 -7.95
C ASN A 37 7.40 7.43 -7.07
N PHE A 38 6.83 7.17 -5.89
CA PHE A 38 7.35 6.15 -4.99
C PHE A 38 6.37 5.02 -4.71
N VAL A 39 6.86 3.79 -4.81
CA VAL A 39 6.12 2.57 -4.45
C VAL A 39 6.88 1.78 -3.40
N ARG A 40 6.22 1.43 -2.29
CA ARG A 40 6.77 0.57 -1.25
C ARG A 40 7.08 -0.82 -1.80
N SER A 41 8.11 -1.49 -1.28
CA SER A 41 8.28 -2.92 -1.52
C SER A 41 7.19 -3.73 -0.80
N PRO A 42 6.44 -4.61 -1.49
CA PRO A 42 5.47 -5.49 -0.83
C PRO A 42 6.11 -6.55 0.10
N VAL A 43 7.41 -6.83 0.00
CA VAL A 43 8.09 -7.77 0.92
C VAL A 43 8.86 -7.09 2.04
N ASN A 44 9.32 -5.85 1.87
CA ASN A 44 10.10 -5.14 2.86
C ASN A 44 9.65 -3.68 2.99
N CYS A 45 8.84 -3.39 4.00
CA CYS A 45 8.33 -2.03 4.20
C CYS A 45 9.40 -0.98 4.55
N GLN A 46 10.64 -1.36 4.86
CA GLN A 46 11.72 -0.38 4.98
C GLN A 46 12.24 0.07 3.59
N GLU A 47 11.97 -0.69 2.53
CA GLU A 47 12.39 -0.41 1.16
C GLU A 47 11.24 0.15 0.32
N PHE A 48 11.59 1.03 -0.61
CA PHE A 48 10.68 1.61 -1.59
C PHE A 48 11.44 1.92 -2.88
N PHE A 49 10.72 2.10 -3.97
CA PHE A 49 11.28 2.31 -5.29
C PHE A 49 10.83 3.64 -5.87
N ASP A 50 11.76 4.37 -6.46
CA ASP A 50 11.51 5.56 -7.27
C ASP A 50 11.19 5.15 -8.72
N CYS A 51 9.95 5.35 -9.14
CA CYS A 51 9.36 4.92 -10.41
C CYS A 51 9.40 6.00 -11.52
N ARG A 52 10.34 6.95 -11.48
CA ARG A 52 10.41 8.04 -12.48
C ARG A 52 10.71 7.55 -13.91
N GLY A 53 9.87 7.99 -14.86
CA GLY A 53 10.17 8.01 -16.30
C GLY A 53 10.05 6.67 -17.00
N ASP A 54 11.09 5.84 -16.92
CA ASP A 54 11.15 4.49 -17.47
C ASP A 54 10.97 3.49 -16.31
N LEU A 55 9.87 2.74 -16.33
CA LEU A 55 9.49 1.78 -15.28
C LEU A 55 10.50 0.63 -15.14
N SER A 56 11.47 0.52 -16.07
CA SER A 56 12.58 -0.43 -16.04
C SER A 56 13.80 0.09 -15.26
N LEU A 57 13.84 1.39 -14.92
CA LEU A 57 14.96 2.07 -14.25
C LEU A 57 14.65 2.43 -12.79
N SER A 58 13.74 1.72 -12.15
CA SER A 58 13.34 2.02 -10.77
C SER A 58 14.52 1.98 -9.81
N ILE A 59 14.70 3.02 -9.00
CA ILE A 59 15.80 3.08 -8.02
C ILE A 59 15.28 2.59 -6.66
N LYS A 60 15.89 1.53 -6.11
CA LYS A 60 15.59 1.07 -4.76
C LYS A 60 16.20 2.02 -3.72
N MET A 61 15.39 2.41 -2.75
CA MET A 61 15.73 3.25 -1.62
C MET A 61 15.33 2.57 -0.31
N SER A 62 15.87 3.04 0.80
CA SER A 62 15.57 2.51 2.13
C SER A 62 15.32 3.62 3.13
N CYS A 63 14.32 3.43 3.96
CA CYS A 63 14.07 4.24 5.15
C CYS A 63 15.16 4.01 6.21
N GLY A 64 15.34 5.02 7.07
CA GLY A 64 16.27 4.94 8.20
C GLY A 64 15.91 3.84 9.21
N LYS A 65 16.80 3.61 10.18
CA LYS A 65 16.57 2.63 11.25
C LYS A 65 15.32 2.98 12.05
N GLY A 66 14.45 1.99 12.26
CA GLY A 66 13.20 2.14 13.02
C GLY A 66 12.05 2.78 12.25
N THR A 67 12.24 3.12 10.98
CA THR A 67 11.20 3.67 10.11
C THR A 67 10.86 2.73 8.95
N VAL A 68 9.65 2.89 8.42
CA VAL A 68 9.11 2.18 7.26
C VAL A 68 8.51 3.19 6.29
N PHE A 69 8.45 2.87 5.00
CA PHE A 69 7.89 3.77 4.00
C PHE A 69 6.36 3.74 4.07
N SER A 70 5.74 4.88 4.40
CA SER A 70 4.29 5.03 4.32
C SER A 70 3.90 5.23 2.87
N GLN A 71 3.20 4.26 2.27
CA GLN A 71 2.75 4.40 0.89
C GLN A 71 1.72 5.53 0.77
N SER A 72 0.90 5.69 1.81
CA SER A 72 -0.14 6.71 1.91
C SER A 72 0.44 8.11 1.93
N LEU A 73 1.42 8.35 2.81
CA LEU A 73 2.02 9.67 3.01
C LEU A 73 3.20 9.95 2.07
N GLN A 74 3.69 8.95 1.32
CA GLN A 74 4.88 9.05 0.47
C GLN A 74 6.13 9.49 1.25
N VAL A 75 6.29 9.05 2.51
CA VAL A 75 7.39 9.42 3.41
C VAL A 75 7.73 8.27 4.37
N CYS A 76 8.96 8.23 4.87
CA CYS A 76 9.33 7.30 5.94
C CYS A 76 8.71 7.74 7.28
N VAL A 77 8.01 6.83 7.94
CA VAL A 77 7.35 7.03 9.23
C VAL A 77 7.87 6.05 10.27
N TYR A 78 7.69 6.33 11.56
CA TYR A 78 8.05 5.36 12.61
C TYR A 78 7.19 4.10 12.49
N ARG A 79 7.86 2.95 12.64
CA ARG A 79 7.17 1.66 12.67
C ARG A 79 6.14 1.63 13.80
N HIS A 80 4.97 1.05 13.53
CA HIS A 80 3.83 0.94 14.44
C HIS A 80 3.19 2.27 14.87
N SER A 81 3.55 3.39 14.22
CA SER A 81 2.78 4.63 14.38
C SER A 81 1.44 4.55 13.65
N GLY A 82 0.49 5.45 13.94
CA GLY A 82 -0.78 5.53 13.19
C GLY A 82 -0.63 5.88 11.70
N PHE A 83 0.60 6.22 11.27
CA PHE A 83 0.94 6.50 9.88
C PHE A 83 1.60 5.32 9.17
N ASP A 84 1.96 4.27 9.92
CA ASP A 84 2.48 3.01 9.39
C ASP A 84 1.35 2.24 8.72
N ASP A 85 1.42 2.14 7.40
CA ASP A 85 0.47 1.42 6.56
C ASP A 85 1.12 0.19 5.89
N CYS A 86 2.18 -0.36 6.50
CA CYS A 86 2.92 -1.52 5.99
C CYS A 86 2.00 -2.74 5.73
N ASP A 87 1.12 -3.06 6.69
CA ASP A 87 0.21 -4.22 6.62
C ASP A 87 -1.05 -3.96 5.80
N ARG A 88 -1.11 -2.83 5.07
CA ARG A 88 -2.25 -2.48 4.21
C ARG A 88 -1.88 -2.71 2.75
N ALA A 89 -2.85 -3.24 2.01
CA ALA A 89 -2.75 -3.28 0.55
C ALA A 89 -2.58 -1.87 -0.02
N PHE A 90 -2.07 -1.78 -1.25
CA PHE A 90 -2.04 -0.54 -2.01
C PHE A 90 -3.47 -0.07 -2.30
N TYR A 91 -4.06 0.70 -1.38
CA TYR A 91 -5.40 1.25 -1.53
C TYR A 91 -5.35 2.59 -2.25
N GLY A 92 -6.33 2.84 -3.12
CA GLY A 92 -6.43 4.04 -3.94
C GLY A 92 -5.34 4.15 -5.00
N GLY A 93 -5.23 5.32 -5.62
CA GLY A 93 -4.29 5.54 -6.69
C GLY A 93 -4.67 4.84 -8.00
N LYS A 94 -5.92 4.97 -8.44
CA LYS A 94 -6.39 4.50 -9.74
C LYS A 94 -7.15 5.63 -10.43
N LEU A 95 -7.07 5.69 -11.76
CA LEU A 95 -7.97 6.52 -12.55
C LEU A 95 -9.36 5.87 -12.56
N ASN A 96 -10.40 6.70 -12.53
CA ASN A 96 -11.80 6.25 -12.49
C ASN A 96 -12.04 5.24 -11.36
N ASP A 97 -11.52 5.53 -10.17
CA ASP A 97 -11.60 4.61 -9.04
C ASP A 97 -13.02 4.62 -8.46
N PRO A 98 -13.72 3.46 -8.35
CA PRO A 98 -15.05 3.39 -7.74
C PRO A 98 -15.12 3.86 -6.27
N LEU A 99 -13.96 4.01 -5.63
CA LEU A 99 -13.80 4.60 -4.30
C LEU A 99 -14.02 6.12 -4.30
N CYS A 100 -13.85 6.79 -5.44
CA CYS A 100 -14.21 8.19 -5.64
C CYS A 100 -15.73 8.32 -5.88
N LYS A 101 -16.52 8.18 -4.81
CA LYS A 101 -17.99 8.42 -4.87
C LYS A 101 -18.30 9.85 -5.29
N ASN A 102 -17.50 10.79 -4.79
CA ASN A 102 -17.34 12.11 -5.34
C ASN A 102 -16.03 12.14 -6.12
N ASP A 103 -16.08 12.59 -7.37
CA ASP A 103 -14.91 12.65 -8.26
C ASP A 103 -13.81 13.56 -7.72
N THR A 104 -14.16 14.56 -6.92
CA THR A 104 -13.21 15.48 -6.28
C THR A 104 -13.54 15.66 -4.81
N GLY A 105 -12.51 15.69 -3.95
CA GLY A 105 -12.64 15.87 -2.51
C GLY A 105 -12.15 14.66 -1.72
N LEU A 106 -12.60 14.52 -0.49
CA LEU A 106 -12.27 13.38 0.38
C LEU A 106 -13.46 12.41 0.38
N ASN A 107 -13.17 11.12 0.17
CA ASN A 107 -14.13 10.03 0.17
C ASN A 107 -13.85 9.05 1.33
N TYR A 108 -14.81 8.20 1.68
CA TYR A 108 -14.60 7.18 2.71
C TYR A 108 -13.60 6.09 2.29
N ASP A 109 -12.78 5.61 3.21
CA ASP A 109 -12.21 4.27 3.11
C ASP A 109 -13.29 3.26 3.57
N PRO A 110 -13.79 2.38 2.70
CA PRO A 110 -14.91 1.50 3.03
C PRO A 110 -14.56 0.43 4.07
N GLN A 111 -13.28 0.23 4.37
CA GLN A 111 -12.79 -0.78 5.30
C GLN A 111 -12.27 -0.18 6.61
N ASP A 112 -12.17 1.15 6.72
CA ASP A 112 -11.54 1.79 7.87
C ASP A 112 -12.02 3.22 8.08
N CYS A 113 -12.83 3.42 9.13
CA CYS A 113 -13.35 4.74 9.48
C CYS A 113 -12.25 5.73 9.88
N GLY A 114 -11.11 5.24 10.36
CA GLY A 114 -9.95 6.07 10.69
C GLY A 114 -9.19 6.54 9.45
N ARG A 115 -9.74 6.38 8.24
CA ARG A 115 -9.08 6.75 7.00
C ARG A 115 -10.05 7.33 5.97
N PHE A 116 -9.47 7.99 4.97
CA PHE A 116 -10.19 8.60 3.87
C PHE A 116 -9.40 8.52 2.57
N ILE A 117 -10.07 8.65 1.44
CA ILE A 117 -9.50 8.54 0.11
C ILE A 117 -9.63 9.90 -0.58
N PRO A 118 -8.53 10.66 -0.73
CA PRO A 118 -8.56 11.86 -1.56
C PRO A 118 -8.81 11.48 -3.01
N CYS A 119 -9.64 12.25 -3.70
CA CYS A 119 -9.93 12.10 -5.11
C CYS A 119 -9.82 13.45 -5.83
N PHE A 120 -9.36 13.40 -7.08
CA PHE A 120 -9.36 14.54 -7.99
C PHE A 120 -9.70 14.04 -9.40
N ASP A 121 -10.78 14.56 -9.98
CA ASP A 121 -11.27 14.17 -11.31
C ASP A 121 -11.42 12.63 -11.48
N GLY A 122 -12.00 11.97 -10.47
CA GLY A 122 -12.22 10.51 -10.46
C GLY A 122 -10.95 9.69 -10.22
N ALA A 123 -9.78 10.31 -10.12
CA ALA A 123 -8.54 9.66 -9.74
C ALA A 123 -8.40 9.64 -8.22
N SER A 124 -8.34 8.44 -7.63
CA SER A 124 -8.07 8.30 -6.19
C SER A 124 -6.58 8.49 -5.89
N TYR A 125 -6.28 8.94 -4.68
CA TYR A 125 -4.96 8.90 -4.07
C TYR A 125 -4.90 7.79 -3.02
N PRO A 126 -3.71 7.40 -2.55
CA PRO A 126 -3.59 6.47 -1.43
C PRO A 126 -4.49 6.83 -0.24
N SER A 127 -5.12 5.82 0.38
CA SER A 127 -5.97 6.00 1.57
C SER A 127 -5.15 6.64 2.68
N MET A 128 -5.56 7.80 3.20
CA MET A 128 -4.83 8.60 4.18
C MET A 128 -5.37 8.35 5.60
N PRO A 129 -4.50 8.28 6.62
CA PRO A 129 -4.95 8.16 8.00
C PRO A 129 -5.54 9.46 8.51
N CYS A 130 -6.59 9.36 9.32
CA CYS A 130 -6.96 10.37 10.27
C CYS A 130 -5.93 10.48 11.40
N GLN A 131 -5.93 11.62 12.07
CA GLN A 131 -5.19 11.77 13.31
C GLN A 131 -5.84 10.88 14.39
N LYS A 132 -5.02 10.41 15.33
CA LYS A 132 -5.33 9.47 16.42
C LYS A 132 -6.83 9.40 16.78
N ASP A 133 -7.39 8.19 16.68
CA ASP A 133 -8.75 7.80 17.09
C ASP A 133 -9.91 8.61 16.45
N LEU A 134 -9.61 9.52 15.52
CA LEU A 134 -10.63 10.23 14.76
C LEU A 134 -11.12 9.40 13.59
N HIS A 135 -12.37 9.59 13.23
CA HIS A 135 -13.01 9.00 12.07
C HIS A 135 -13.29 10.05 11.00
N PHE A 136 -13.18 9.67 9.73
CA PHE A 136 -13.50 10.57 8.64
C PHE A 136 -15.02 10.78 8.51
N SER A 137 -15.43 12.03 8.36
CA SER A 137 -16.81 12.43 8.06
C SER A 137 -16.91 12.92 6.61
N ILE A 138 -17.72 12.28 5.78
CA ILE A 138 -17.96 12.77 4.40
C ILE A 138 -18.68 14.11 4.40
N GLU A 139 -19.60 14.30 5.35
CA GLU A 139 -20.44 15.50 5.45
C GLU A 139 -19.58 16.73 5.73
N HIS A 140 -18.63 16.60 6.65
CA HIS A 140 -17.75 17.69 7.05
C HIS A 140 -16.41 17.73 6.31
N GLN A 141 -16.15 16.74 5.44
CA GLN A 141 -14.90 16.61 4.67
C GLN A 141 -13.64 16.69 5.56
N ARG A 142 -13.68 16.09 6.75
CA ARG A 142 -12.58 16.10 7.72
C ARG A 142 -12.68 14.94 8.71
N CYS A 143 -11.57 14.67 9.39
CA CYS A 143 -11.55 13.76 10.54
C CYS A 143 -12.19 14.44 11.75
N MET A 144 -13.07 13.72 12.43
CA MET A 144 -13.85 14.17 13.58
C MET A 144 -13.92 13.05 14.61
N GLU A 145 -14.45 13.36 15.80
CA GLU A 145 -14.69 12.34 16.82
C GLU A 145 -15.63 11.25 16.27
N PRO A 146 -15.45 9.97 16.67
CA PRO A 146 -16.24 8.86 16.16
C PRO A 146 -17.76 9.09 16.21
N GLU A 147 -18.26 9.66 17.31
CA GLU A 147 -19.68 9.93 17.56
C GLU A 147 -20.26 10.98 16.60
N GLU A 148 -19.43 11.89 16.09
CA GLU A 148 -19.84 12.96 15.16
C GLU A 148 -19.56 12.60 13.70
N SER A 149 -18.72 11.59 13.46
CA SER A 149 -18.24 11.25 12.11
C SER A 149 -19.32 10.63 11.22
N ASN A 150 -20.31 9.95 11.82
CA ASN A 150 -21.32 9.13 11.14
C ASN A 150 -20.73 8.09 10.17
N CYS A 151 -19.48 7.65 10.38
CA CYS A 151 -18.85 6.65 9.54
C CYS A 151 -19.51 5.28 9.73
N GLN A 152 -19.89 4.63 8.61
CA GLN A 152 -20.48 3.30 8.59
C GLN A 152 -19.56 2.37 7.80
N LEU A 153 -18.95 1.39 8.50
CA LEU A 153 -18.23 0.32 7.82
C LEU A 153 -19.24 -0.61 7.15
N TYR A 154 -19.03 -0.91 5.88
CA TYR A 154 -19.82 -1.91 5.19
C TYR A 154 -19.31 -3.29 5.59
N THR A 155 -20.03 -3.97 6.48
CA THR A 155 -19.83 -5.40 6.67
C THR A 155 -20.42 -6.13 5.46
N SER A 156 -19.56 -6.75 4.65
CA SER A 156 -19.99 -7.72 3.63
C SER A 156 -20.46 -9.02 4.28
#